data_AF-X0SFZ1-F1
#
_entry.id   AF-X0SFZ1-F1
#
_cell.length_a   1.000
_cell.length_b   1.000
_cell.length_c   1.000
_cell.angle_alpha   90.00
_cell.angle_beta   90.00
_cell.angle_gamma   90.00
#
_symmetry.space_group_name_H-M   'P 1'
#
loop_
_entity.id
_entity.type
_entity.pdbx_description
1 polymer ?
#
loop_
_entity_poly.entity_id
_entity_poly.type
_entity_poly.pdbx_seq_one_letter_code
_entity_poly.pdbx_strand_id
1 'polypeptide(L)'
;DLQDLDFIRDVPRLDLPVYFFAGRHDYNTPFELVEEFSRTLEAPHNEIVWFEESAHSPNLEESDLYQEVLIQKVLSETIGAQES
;
A
#
# COMPACT_ATOMS: atom_id res chain seq x y z
N ASP A 1 -17.12 -16.31 -7.20
CA ASP A 1 -17.50 -15.04 -7.84
C ASP A 1 -16.47 -13.98 -7.41
N LEU A 2 -16.36 -12.84 -8.09
CA LEU A 2 -15.54 -11.71 -7.61
C LEU A 2 -16.03 -11.23 -6.23
N GLN A 3 -17.29 -11.48 -5.90
CA GLN A 3 -17.88 -11.19 -4.59
C GLN A 3 -17.43 -12.13 -3.46
N ASP A 4 -16.86 -13.30 -3.78
CA ASP A 4 -16.38 -14.26 -2.77
C ASP A 4 -14.87 -14.13 -2.48
N LEU A 5 -14.19 -13.26 -3.22
CA LEU A 5 -12.75 -13.07 -3.18
C LEU A 5 -12.36 -12.29 -1.94
N ASP A 6 -11.52 -12.90 -1.12
CA ASP A 6 -11.02 -12.33 0.13
C ASP A 6 -9.50 -12.30 0.04
N PHE A 7 -8.90 -11.13 -0.09
CA PHE A 7 -7.45 -11.02 -0.30
C PHE A 7 -6.62 -11.50 0.90
N ILE A 8 -7.15 -11.38 2.12
CA ILE A 8 -6.46 -11.87 3.32
C ILE A 8 -6.33 -13.39 3.28
N ARG A 9 -7.33 -14.08 2.73
CA ARG A 9 -7.36 -15.55 2.60
C ARG A 9 -6.73 -16.05 1.30
N ASP A 10 -7.06 -15.41 0.19
CA ASP A 10 -6.85 -15.93 -1.16
C ASP A 10 -5.57 -15.39 -1.82
N VAL A 11 -4.97 -14.32 -1.27
CA VAL A 11 -3.72 -13.71 -1.77
C VAL A 11 -2.65 -13.74 -0.67
N PRO A 12 -2.16 -14.92 -0.27
CA PRO A 12 -1.17 -15.03 0.81
C PRO A 12 0.23 -14.53 0.43
N ARG A 13 0.53 -14.43 -0.87
CA ARG A 13 1.86 -14.10 -1.38
C ARG A 13 1.81 -13.31 -2.68
N LEU A 14 2.70 -12.33 -2.79
CA LEU A 14 3.03 -11.64 -4.04
C LEU A 14 4.54 -11.68 -4.27
N ASP A 15 4.98 -11.96 -5.50
CA ASP A 15 6.40 -11.99 -5.86
C ASP A 15 6.95 -10.60 -6.26
N LEU A 16 6.26 -9.54 -5.85
CA LEU A 16 6.55 -8.14 -6.16
C LEU A 16 6.58 -7.30 -4.87
N PRO A 17 7.38 -6.22 -4.81
CA PRO A 17 7.34 -5.29 -3.69
C PRO A 17 5.96 -4.59 -3.61
N VAL A 18 5.44 -4.44 -2.39
CA VAL A 18 4.10 -3.90 -2.13
C VAL A 18 4.20 -2.68 -1.21
N TYR A 19 3.54 -1.60 -1.61
CA TYR A 19 3.38 -0.39 -0.81
C TYR A 19 1.89 -0.06 -0.74
N PHE A 20 1.36 0.06 0.46
CA PHE A 20 -0.01 0.53 0.70
C PHE A 20 0.05 2.02 1.05
N PHE A 21 -0.69 2.86 0.33
CA PHE A 21 -0.82 4.27 0.66
C PHE A 21 -2.18 4.46 1.33
N ALA A 22 -2.19 4.74 2.62
CA ALA A 22 -3.39 4.74 3.43
C ALA A 22 -3.52 6.05 4.22
N GLY A 23 -4.69 6.67 4.16
CA GLY A 23 -5.01 7.83 4.99
C GLY A 23 -5.36 7.41 6.42
N ARG A 24 -4.88 8.15 7.41
CA ARG A 24 -5.16 7.88 8.84
C ARG A 24 -6.64 8.05 9.20
N HIS A 25 -7.40 8.74 8.35
CA HIS A 25 -8.82 9.05 8.55
C HIS A 25 -9.75 8.30 7.57
N ASP A 26 -9.27 7.27 6.86
CA ASP A 26 -10.10 6.50 5.94
C ASP A 26 -11.02 5.52 6.69
N TYR A 27 -12.33 5.80 6.65
CA TYR A 27 -13.39 4.90 7.13
C TYR A 27 -14.09 4.12 6.00
N ASN A 28 -13.81 4.45 4.74
CA ASN A 28 -14.33 3.73 3.58
C ASN A 28 -13.53 2.44 3.36
N THR A 29 -12.20 2.53 3.50
CA THR A 29 -11.29 1.39 3.60
C THR A 29 -10.66 1.43 4.98
N PRO A 30 -11.31 0.82 6.00
CA PRO A 30 -10.82 0.85 7.37
C PRO A 30 -9.36 0.42 7.44
N PHE A 31 -8.54 1.25 8.08
CA PHE A 31 -7.10 1.05 8.16
C PHE A 31 -6.74 -0.31 8.81
N GLU A 32 -7.61 -0.84 9.68
CA GLU A 32 -7.45 -2.15 10.32
C GLU A 32 -7.37 -3.28 9.29
N LEU A 33 -8.13 -3.21 8.20
CA LEU A 33 -8.09 -4.23 7.13
C LEU A 33 -6.80 -4.13 6.30
N VAL A 34 -6.29 -2.91 6.10
CA VAL A 34 -5.00 -2.69 5.44
C VAL A 34 -3.87 -3.25 6.31
N GLU A 35 -3.90 -2.99 7.62
CA GLU A 35 -2.93 -3.56 8.56
C GLU A 35 -3.02 -5.08 8.65
N GLU A 36 -4.23 -5.66 8.68
CA GLU A 36 -4.43 -7.11 8.69
C GLU A 36 -3.86 -7.74 7.42
N PHE A 37 -4.20 -7.22 6.25
CA PHE A 37 -3.71 -7.76 4.99
C PHE A 37 -2.19 -7.59 4.83
N SER A 38 -1.64 -6.40 5.16
CA SER A 38 -0.19 -6.19 5.13
C SER A 38 0.53 -7.14 6.08
N ARG A 39 -0.03 -7.47 7.24
CA ARG A 39 0.59 -8.41 8.19
C ARG A 39 0.62 -9.85 7.69
N THR A 40 -0.40 -10.30 6.97
CA THR A 40 -0.51 -11.69 6.49
C THR A 40 0.18 -11.91 5.15
N LEU A 41 0.36 -10.85 4.37
CA LEU A 41 0.91 -10.91 3.02
C LEU A 41 2.43 -11.13 3.01
N GLU A 42 2.85 -12.24 2.40
CA GLU A 42 4.26 -12.49 2.06
C GLU A 42 4.64 -11.75 0.77
N ALA A 43 5.64 -10.86 0.84
CA ALA A 43 6.19 -10.18 -0.33
C ALA A 43 7.68 -9.87 -0.14
N PRO A 44 8.47 -9.68 -1.23
CA PRO A 44 9.87 -9.22 -1.15
C PRO A 44 10.04 -7.91 -0.37
N HIS A 45 9.03 -7.02 -0.44
CA HIS A 45 8.89 -5.81 0.36
C HIS A 45 7.40 -5.60 0.65
N ASN A 46 7.07 -5.14 1.86
CA ASN A 46 5.70 -4.86 2.27
C ASN A 46 5.72 -3.71 3.27
N GLU A 47 5.11 -2.59 2.90
CA GLU A 47 5.12 -1.37 3.69
C GLU A 47 3.79 -0.63 3.58
N ILE A 48 3.31 -0.11 4.71
CA ILE A 48 2.21 0.86 4.73
C ILE A 48 2.80 2.26 4.90
N VAL A 49 2.56 3.12 3.92
CA VAL A 49 2.81 4.55 3.97
C VAL A 49 1.55 5.24 4.47
N TRP A 50 1.65 5.80 5.68
CA TRP A 50 0.56 6.55 6.29
C TRP A 50 0.57 8.01 5.86
N PHE A 51 -0.59 8.47 5.42
CA PHE A 51 -0.89 9.86 5.14
C PHE A 51 -1.71 10.40 6.32
N GLU A 52 -1.02 11.06 7.24
CA GLU A 52 -1.56 11.39 8.57
C GLU A 52 -2.72 12.39 8.51
N GLU A 53 -2.81 13.19 7.45
CA GLU A 53 -3.83 14.23 7.28
C GLU A 53 -4.84 13.89 6.16
N SER A 54 -4.83 12.64 5.67
CA SER A 54 -5.71 12.18 4.58
C SER A 54 -6.76 11.17 5.05
N ALA A 55 -7.89 11.15 4.34
CA ALA A 55 -8.87 10.08 4.36
C ALA A 55 -8.69 9.16 3.14
N HIS A 56 -9.75 8.94 2.35
CA HIS A 56 -9.80 7.91 1.31
C HIS A 56 -8.97 8.23 0.06
N SER A 57 -8.55 9.48 -0.14
CA SER A 57 -7.85 9.88 -1.36
C SER A 57 -6.56 10.64 -1.07
N PRO A 58 -5.53 10.00 -0.49
CA PRO A 58 -4.26 10.65 -0.18
C PRO A 58 -3.58 11.32 -1.38
N ASN A 59 -3.79 10.78 -2.59
CA ASN A 59 -3.28 11.36 -3.84
C ASN A 59 -3.92 12.71 -4.20
N LEU A 60 -5.11 13.01 -3.67
CA LEU A 60 -5.81 14.28 -3.87
C LEU A 60 -5.67 15.20 -2.65
N GLU A 61 -5.69 14.62 -1.45
CA GLU A 61 -5.68 15.35 -0.18
C GLU A 61 -4.27 15.86 0.18
N GLU A 62 -3.24 15.03 -0.04
CA GLU A 62 -1.82 15.33 0.23
C GLU A 62 -0.97 15.10 -1.03
N SER A 63 -1.38 15.70 -2.16
CA SER A 63 -0.81 15.41 -3.49
C SER A 63 0.70 15.61 -3.62
N ASP A 64 1.27 16.57 -2.90
CA ASP A 64 2.71 16.86 -2.92
C ASP A 64 3.48 15.76 -2.20
N LEU A 65 3.04 15.39 -0.99
CA LEU A 65 3.62 14.27 -0.23
C LEU A 65 3.45 12.95 -1.00
N TYR A 66 2.30 12.73 -1.62
CA TYR A 66 2.05 11.54 -2.43
C TYR A 66 3.06 11.40 -3.57
N GLN A 67 3.29 12.49 -4.31
CA GLN A 67 4.28 12.50 -5.39
C GLN A 67 5.71 12.32 -4.87
N GLU A 68 6.04 12.95 -3.75
CA GLU A 68 7.33 12.79 -3.10
C GLU A 68 7.60 11.33 -2.72
N VAL A 69 6.67 10.68 -2.01
CA VAL A 69 6.82 9.26 -1.65
C VAL A 69 6.89 8.38 -2.89
N LEU A 70 6.02 8.60 -3.88
CA LEU A 70 6.00 7.78 -5.09
C LEU A 70 7.33 7.86 -5.86
N ILE A 71 7.89 9.05 -6.01
CA ILE A 71 9.11 9.26 -6.81
C ILE A 71 10.38 9.00 -5.98
N GLN A 72 10.47 9.53 -4.77
CA GLN A 72 11.71 9.47 -3.99
C GLN A 72 11.87 8.15 -3.24
N LYS A 73 10.78 7.42 -2.99
CA LYS A 73 10.81 6.13 -2.28
C LYS A 73 10.44 4.97 -3.17
N VAL A 74 9.19 4.92 -3.68
CA VAL A 74 8.74 3.73 -4.44
C VAL A 74 9.54 3.55 -5.71
N LEU A 75 9.69 4.60 -6.53
CA LEU A 75 10.43 4.52 -7.78
C LEU A 75 11.92 4.22 -7.55
N SER A 76 12.54 4.84 -6.55
CA SER A 76 13.97 4.65 -6.24
C SER A 76 14.25 3.23 -5.73
N GLU A 77 13.38 2.67 -4.90
CA GLU A 77 13.50 1.32 -4.35
C GLU A 77 13.18 0.24 -5.39
N THR A 78 12.39 0.53 -6.43
CA THR A 78 11.92 -0.47 -7.41
C THR A 78 12.64 -0.46 -8.75
N ILE A 79 13.17 0.68 -9.22
CA ILE A 79 13.92 0.74 -10.48
C ILE A 79 15.34 0.16 -10.33
N GLY A 80 15.95 0.24 -9.14
CA GLY A 80 17.28 -0.33 -8.89
C GLY A 80 17.32 -1.84 -8.60
N ALA A 81 16.19 -2.46 -8.27
CA ALA A 81 16.09 -3.87 -7.91
C ALA A 81 16.01 -4.83 -9.11
N GLN A 82 15.95 -4.32 -10.34
CA GLN A 82 15.89 -5.11 -11.58
C GLN A 82 17.28 -5.37 -12.20
N GLU A 83 18.35 -4.82 -11.64
CA GLU A 83 19.74 -5.03 -12.08
C GLU A 83 20.58 -5.72 -10.99
N SER A 84 20.23 -6.95 -10.63
CA SER A 84 21.13 -7.85 -9.88
C SER A 84 20.77 -9.32 -10.10
#